data_AF-J3MM70-F1
#
_entry.id   AF-J3MM70-F1
#
_cell.length_a   1.000
_cell.length_b   1.000
_cell.length_c   1.000
_cell.angle_alpha   90.00
_cell.angle_beta   90.00
_cell.angle_gamma   90.00
#
_symmetry.space_group_name_H-M   'P 1'
#
loop_
_entity.id
_entity.type
_entity.pdbx_description
1 polymer ?
#
loop_
_entity_poly.entity_id
_entity_poly.type
_entity_poly.pdbx_seq_one_letter_code
_entity_poly.pdbx_strand_id
1 'polypeptide(L)'
;RGRRLGRGGLVIVDEFGGQYEEGFEDVHTEIVNYFTYKATSTVLHQLYEMNPPAYTWLYNYVVVNDPKEGKHFLVALAKERQDLAERVMITRLHLYSKWIKKFDHAKMYEKISNENLEIMRQRLMETVAWPTDDTNTSDTAK
;
A
#
# COMPACT_ATOMS: atom_id res chain seq x y z
N ARG A 1 46.77 -11.82 -47.79
CA ARG A 1 46.49 -13.25 -47.47
C ARG A 1 46.83 -13.46 -46.00
N GLY A 2 45.88 -13.84 -45.13
CA GLY A 2 46.22 -14.35 -43.78
C GLY A 2 45.32 -13.91 -42.62
N ARG A 3 44.12 -14.54 -42.54
CA ARG A 3 43.27 -14.91 -41.38
C ARG A 3 43.27 -14.13 -40.05
N ARG A 4 42.04 -13.79 -39.66
CA ARG A 4 41.51 -13.47 -38.32
C ARG A 4 41.84 -14.56 -37.28
N LEU A 5 41.94 -14.17 -36.01
CA LEU A 5 41.41 -14.91 -34.87
C LEU A 5 41.12 -13.90 -33.75
N GLY A 6 39.82 -13.62 -33.58
CA GLY A 6 39.31 -12.77 -32.51
C GLY A 6 39.53 -13.43 -31.16
N ARG A 7 40.01 -12.66 -30.21
CA ARG A 7 39.94 -12.99 -28.79
C ARG A 7 38.97 -12.00 -28.16
N GLY A 8 37.69 -12.15 -28.51
CA GLY A 8 36.61 -11.55 -27.74
C GLY A 8 36.64 -12.22 -26.38
N GLY A 9 37.20 -11.54 -25.40
CA GLY A 9 36.97 -11.91 -24.01
C GLY A 9 35.47 -11.89 -23.80
N LEU A 10 34.91 -13.02 -23.39
CA LEU A 10 33.56 -13.06 -22.86
C LEU A 10 33.55 -12.11 -21.66
N VAL A 11 33.06 -10.89 -21.84
CA VAL A 11 32.60 -10.10 -20.72
C VAL A 11 31.31 -10.79 -20.31
N ILE A 12 31.41 -11.63 -19.28
CA ILE A 12 30.22 -12.01 -18.52
C ILE A 12 29.75 -10.70 -17.92
N VAL A 13 28.70 -10.15 -18.51
CA VAL A 13 27.92 -9.06 -17.93
C VAL A 13 27.16 -9.72 -16.78
N ASP A 14 27.82 -9.83 -15.63
CA ASP A 14 27.10 -9.89 -14.37
C ASP A 14 26.27 -8.61 -14.27
N GLU A 15 25.08 -8.70 -13.68
CA GLU A 15 24.02 -7.67 -13.69
C GLU A 15 23.19 -7.51 -14.98
N PHE A 16 22.38 -8.52 -15.30
CA PHE A 16 21.08 -8.25 -15.96
C PHE A 16 19.97 -7.89 -14.95
N GLY A 17 20.26 -7.97 -13.65
CA GLY A 17 19.43 -7.42 -12.59
C GLY A 17 20.20 -6.28 -11.96
N GLY A 18 20.05 -5.06 -12.48
CA GLY A 18 20.76 -3.91 -11.93
C GLY A 18 20.60 -3.85 -10.42
N GLN A 19 21.68 -3.51 -9.71
CA GLN A 19 21.59 -3.04 -8.33
C GLN A 19 20.66 -1.81 -8.28
N TYR A 20 19.37 -2.04 -8.12
CA TYR A 20 18.52 -1.09 -7.46
C TYR A 20 18.94 -1.15 -6.00
N GLU A 21 19.70 -0.17 -5.52
CA GLU A 21 19.57 0.16 -4.10
C GLU A 21 18.10 0.61 -3.92
N GLU A 22 17.20 -0.33 -3.66
CA GLU A 22 15.81 -0.04 -3.33
C GLU A 22 15.80 0.61 -1.95
N GLY A 23 15.77 1.94 -1.93
CA GLY A 23 15.43 2.71 -0.74
C GLY A 23 13.92 2.65 -0.50
N PHE A 24 13.50 2.48 0.74
CA PHE A 24 12.08 2.47 1.15
C PHE A 24 11.56 3.86 1.53
N GLU A 25 12.19 4.94 1.04
CA GLU A 25 11.85 6.32 1.41
C GLU A 25 10.45 6.75 0.91
N ASP A 26 10.05 6.24 -0.25
CA ASP A 26 8.70 6.38 -0.77
C ASP A 26 7.68 5.66 0.14
N VAL A 27 7.99 4.44 0.61
CA VAL A 27 7.18 3.69 1.57
C VAL A 27 7.09 4.42 2.91
N HIS A 28 8.21 4.97 3.41
CA HIS A 28 8.22 5.79 4.63
C HIS A 28 7.32 7.01 4.48
N THR A 29 7.40 7.69 3.33
CA THR A 29 6.57 8.86 3.01
C THR A 29 5.09 8.47 3.00
N GLU A 30 4.74 7.35 2.36
CA GLU A 30 3.35 6.91 2.27
C GLU A 30 2.78 6.51 3.64
N ILE A 31 3.59 5.88 4.51
CA ILE A 31 3.20 5.61 5.89
C ILE A 31 2.89 6.92 6.63
N VAL A 32 3.76 7.93 6.54
CA VAL A 32 3.55 9.23 7.19
C VAL A 32 2.30 9.95 6.66
N ASN A 33 2.09 9.92 5.35
CA ASN A 33 0.92 10.49 4.69
C ASN A 33 -0.36 9.80 5.15
N TYR A 34 -0.37 8.47 5.18
CA TYR A 34 -1.49 7.69 5.66
C TYR A 34 -1.83 7.98 7.13
N PHE A 35 -0.83 8.15 8.00
CA PHE A 35 -1.07 8.56 9.39
C PHE A 35 -1.60 10.00 9.50
N THR A 36 -1.23 10.89 8.58
CA THR A 36 -1.79 12.25 8.50
C THR A 36 -3.28 12.20 8.14
N TYR A 37 -3.65 11.40 7.14
CA TYR A 37 -5.04 11.11 6.80
C TYR A 37 -5.81 10.51 7.97
N LYS A 38 -5.30 9.43 8.58
CA LYS A 38 -5.97 8.73 9.68
C LYS A 38 -6.16 9.63 10.91
N ALA A 39 -5.17 10.49 11.21
CA ALA A 39 -5.27 11.46 12.29
C ALA A 39 -6.33 12.53 12.01
N THR A 40 -6.42 13.01 10.76
CA THR A 40 -7.44 13.97 10.36
C THR A 40 -8.85 13.39 10.54
N SER A 41 -9.08 12.15 10.12
CA SER A 41 -10.36 11.45 10.36
C SER A 41 -10.65 11.28 11.86
N THR A 42 -9.62 11.00 12.67
CA THR A 42 -9.76 10.88 14.14
C THR A 42 -10.16 12.22 14.77
N VAL A 43 -9.50 13.31 14.36
CA VAL A 43 -9.83 14.66 14.83
C VAL A 43 -11.23 15.08 14.41
N LEU A 44 -11.65 14.79 13.17
CA LEU A 44 -13.03 15.01 12.73
C LEU A 44 -14.03 14.30 13.64
N HIS A 45 -13.80 13.02 13.95
CA HIS A 45 -14.68 12.27 14.83
C HIS A 45 -14.75 12.89 16.25
N GLN A 46 -13.63 13.33 16.81
CA GLN A 46 -13.59 14.00 18.11
C GLN A 46 -14.32 15.36 18.09
N LEU A 47 -14.16 16.14 17.00
CA LEU A 47 -14.81 17.44 16.87
C LEU A 47 -16.32 17.32 16.68
N TYR A 48 -16.79 16.24 16.07
CA TYR A 48 -18.23 16.00 15.88
C TYR A 48 -18.98 16.05 17.22
N GLU A 49 -18.41 15.46 18.29
CA GLU A 49 -19.02 15.43 19.62
C GLU A 49 -18.71 16.68 20.46
N MET A 50 -17.50 17.25 20.31
CA MET A 50 -16.99 18.26 21.24
C MET A 50 -17.07 19.70 20.71
N ASN A 51 -17.08 19.89 19.38
CA ASN A 51 -17.07 21.21 18.74
C ASN A 51 -17.61 21.14 17.30
N PRO A 52 -18.95 21.11 17.13
CA PRO A 52 -19.60 21.00 15.81
C PRO A 52 -19.22 22.10 14.79
N PRO A 53 -19.01 23.38 15.19
CA PRO A 53 -18.51 24.39 14.27
C PRO A 53 -17.12 24.08 13.69
N ALA A 54 -16.18 23.66 14.54
CA ALA A 54 -14.84 23.29 14.09
C ALA A 54 -14.85 22.02 13.24
N TYR A 55 -15.73 21.06 13.55
CA TYR A 55 -15.98 19.89 12.70
C TYR A 55 -16.40 20.30 11.29
N THR A 56 -17.44 21.14 11.19
CA THR A 56 -17.99 21.58 9.90
C THR A 56 -16.93 22.28 9.06
N TRP A 57 -16.14 23.15 9.68
CA TRP A 57 -15.03 23.83 9.00
C TRP A 57 -13.98 22.84 8.48
N LEU A 58 -13.49 21.94 9.34
CA LEU A 58 -12.46 20.97 8.97
C LEU A 58 -12.95 19.99 7.91
N TYR A 59 -14.22 19.57 7.99
CA TYR A 59 -14.83 18.70 7.00
C TYR A 59 -14.83 19.35 5.62
N ASN A 60 -15.32 20.58 5.51
CA ASN A 60 -15.34 21.33 4.26
C ASN A 60 -13.93 21.57 3.72
N TYR A 61 -12.95 21.82 4.60
CA TYR A 61 -11.55 21.97 4.21
C TYR A 61 -10.97 20.69 3.60
N VAL A 62 -11.24 19.52 4.21
CA VAL A 62 -10.75 18.21 3.75
C VAL A 62 -11.40 17.75 2.44
N VAL A 63 -12.62 18.20 2.14
CA VAL A 63 -13.28 17.91 0.86
C VAL A 63 -12.50 18.48 -0.33
N VAL A 64 -11.79 19.60 -0.15
CA VAL A 64 -11.03 20.27 -1.22
C VAL A 64 -9.51 20.17 -1.06
N ASN A 65 -9.02 19.73 0.10
CA ASN A 65 -7.59 19.50 0.36
C ASN A 65 -7.36 18.07 0.85
N ASP A 66 -6.61 17.26 0.12
CA ASP A 66 -6.39 15.85 0.48
C ASP A 66 -5.36 15.72 1.63
N PRO A 67 -5.75 15.16 2.80
CA PRO A 67 -4.83 14.89 3.90
C PRO A 67 -3.71 13.91 3.55
N LYS A 68 -3.85 13.12 2.47
CA LYS A 68 -2.81 12.21 1.97
C LYS A 68 -1.63 12.95 1.34
N GLU A 69 -1.75 14.24 1.04
CA GLU A 69 -0.59 15.08 0.69
C GLU A 69 0.33 15.36 1.89
N GLY A 70 -0.05 14.90 3.09
CA GLY A 70 0.81 14.83 4.27
C GLY A 70 1.32 16.20 4.72
N LYS A 71 2.62 16.46 4.53
CA LYS A 71 3.27 17.71 4.97
C LYS A 71 2.66 18.93 4.29
N HIS A 72 2.34 18.85 2.99
CA HIS A 72 1.77 19.97 2.25
C HIS A 72 0.41 20.39 2.82
N PHE A 73 -0.48 19.40 3.03
CA PHE A 73 -1.76 19.58 3.70
C PHE A 73 -1.63 20.27 5.05
N LEU A 74 -0.69 19.83 5.90
CA LEU A 74 -0.51 20.41 7.23
C LEU A 74 0.03 21.84 7.21
N VAL A 75 0.92 22.16 6.28
CA VAL A 75 1.43 23.53 6.12
C VAL A 75 0.31 24.47 5.65
N ALA A 76 -0.55 24.01 4.73
CA ALA A 76 -1.72 24.76 4.30
C ALA A 76 -2.74 24.93 5.44
N LEU A 77 -3.05 23.86 6.16
CA LEU A 77 -3.99 23.86 7.28
C LEU A 77 -3.51 24.80 8.41
N ALA A 78 -2.21 24.80 8.71
CA ALA A 78 -1.61 25.65 9.74
C ALA A 78 -1.78 27.15 9.43
N LYS A 79 -1.75 27.54 8.16
CA LYS A 79 -1.95 28.93 7.73
C LYS A 79 -3.37 29.43 7.98
N GLU A 80 -4.37 28.55 7.87
CA GLU A 80 -5.78 28.91 8.04
C GLU A 80 -6.28 28.66 9.47
N ARG A 81 -5.91 27.52 10.06
CA ARG A 81 -6.36 27.03 11.37
C ARG A 81 -5.25 26.26 12.07
N GLN A 82 -4.32 27.02 12.65
CA GLN A 82 -3.19 26.51 13.44
C GLN A 82 -3.62 25.51 14.53
N ASP A 83 -4.72 25.81 15.24
CA ASP A 83 -5.25 24.96 16.31
C ASP A 83 -5.63 23.55 15.82
N LEU A 84 -6.18 23.45 14.61
CA LEU A 84 -6.54 22.18 13.99
C LEU A 84 -5.32 21.46 13.45
N ALA A 85 -4.37 22.18 12.84
CA ALA A 85 -3.11 21.61 12.35
C ALA A 85 -2.32 20.95 13.49
N GLU A 86 -2.15 21.62 14.62
CA GLU A 86 -1.45 21.09 15.80
C GLU A 86 -2.12 19.84 16.35
N ARG A 87 -3.47 19.84 16.44
CA ARG A 87 -4.23 18.65 16.86
C ARG A 87 -3.98 17.46 15.93
N VAL A 88 -3.94 17.67 14.61
CA VAL A 88 -3.64 16.60 13.65
C VAL A 88 -2.19 16.13 13.79
N MET A 89 -1.22 17.05 13.97
CA MET A 89 0.20 16.72 14.16
C MET A 89 0.44 15.87 15.41
N ILE A 90 -0.18 16.21 16.54
CA ILE A 90 -0.07 15.42 17.78
C ILE A 90 -0.76 14.06 17.61
N THR A 91 -1.96 14.06 17.04
CA THR A 91 -2.75 12.84 16.83
C THR A 91 -2.03 11.85 15.91
N ARG A 92 -1.43 12.29 14.80
CA ARG A 92 -0.72 11.39 13.87
C ARG A 92 0.50 10.74 14.52
N LEU A 93 1.25 11.50 15.35
CA LEU A 93 2.39 10.96 16.10
C LEU A 93 1.90 9.92 17.12
N HIS A 94 0.83 10.23 17.87
CA HIS A 94 0.23 9.30 18.82
C HIS A 94 -0.25 8.00 18.17
N LEU A 95 -0.93 8.09 17.02
CA LEU A 95 -1.40 6.93 16.27
C LEU A 95 -0.25 6.07 15.76
N TYR A 96 0.81 6.69 15.24
CA TYR A 96 2.01 5.97 14.82
C TYR A 96 2.67 5.24 15.99
N SER A 97 2.89 5.93 17.12
CA SER A 97 3.45 5.31 18.34
C SER A 97 2.60 4.15 18.88
N LYS A 98 1.28 4.19 18.70
CA LYS A 98 0.39 3.07 19.03
C LYS A 98 0.51 1.91 18.05
N TRP A 99 0.60 2.22 16.76
CA TRP A 99 0.67 1.20 15.71
C TRP A 99 1.99 0.45 15.76
N ILE A 100 3.13 1.14 15.89
CA ILE A 100 4.44 0.49 15.89
C ILE A 100 4.61 -0.51 17.05
N LYS A 101 3.96 -0.25 18.20
CA LYS A 101 3.92 -1.19 19.34
C LYS A 101 3.12 -2.48 19.05
N LYS A 102 2.24 -2.44 18.07
CA LYS A 102 1.40 -3.57 17.64
C LYS A 102 1.82 -4.14 16.29
N PHE A 103 2.74 -3.48 15.60
CA PHE A 103 3.18 -3.85 14.27
C PHE A 103 4.08 -5.08 14.37
N ASP A 104 3.69 -6.12 13.65
CA ASP A 104 4.37 -7.39 13.59
C ASP A 104 4.72 -7.66 12.12
N HIS A 105 6.00 -7.48 11.81
CA HIS A 105 6.51 -7.63 10.44
C HIS A 105 6.38 -9.07 9.94
N ALA A 106 6.48 -10.07 10.82
CA ALA A 106 6.32 -11.47 10.45
C ALA A 106 4.88 -11.77 10.02
N LYS A 107 3.89 -11.23 10.74
CA LYS A 107 2.48 -11.32 10.34
C LYS A 107 2.18 -10.58 9.04
N MET A 108 2.83 -9.44 8.79
CA MET A 108 2.68 -8.74 7.52
C MET A 108 3.23 -9.56 6.36
N TYR A 109 4.41 -10.17 6.53
CA TYR A 109 4.99 -11.08 5.56
C TYR A 109 4.06 -12.28 5.29
N GLU A 110 3.58 -12.94 6.35
CA GLU A 110 2.66 -14.07 6.24
C GLU A 110 1.37 -13.68 5.49
N LYS A 111 0.81 -12.51 5.80
CA LYS A 111 -0.37 -11.98 5.11
C LYS A 111 -0.13 -11.85 3.60
N ILE A 112 0.95 -11.20 3.20
CA ILE A 112 1.30 -11.02 1.78
C ILE A 112 1.50 -12.39 1.10
N SER A 113 2.22 -13.30 1.76
CA SER A 113 2.45 -14.65 1.24
C SER A 113 1.14 -15.43 1.02
N ASN A 114 0.22 -15.37 1.99
CA ASN A 114 -1.07 -16.06 1.91
C ASN A 114 -1.97 -15.46 0.82
N GLU A 115 -2.03 -14.13 0.70
CA GLU A 115 -2.78 -13.45 -0.36
C GLU A 115 -2.26 -13.85 -1.75
N ASN A 116 -0.94 -13.93 -1.92
CA ASN A 116 -0.33 -14.39 -3.19
C ASN A 116 -0.73 -15.83 -3.53
N LEU A 117 -0.73 -16.75 -2.56
CA LEU A 117 -1.15 -18.14 -2.78
C LEU A 117 -2.63 -18.23 -3.17
N GLU A 118 -3.49 -17.43 -2.54
CA GLU A 118 -4.91 -17.40 -2.85
C GLU A 118 -5.17 -16.89 -4.28
N ILE A 119 -4.48 -15.83 -4.72
CA ILE A 119 -4.56 -15.33 -6.09
C ILE A 119 -4.15 -16.42 -7.09
N MET A 120 -3.07 -17.16 -6.80
CA MET A 120 -2.62 -18.26 -7.65
C MET A 120 -3.63 -19.42 -7.69
N ARG A 121 -4.23 -19.76 -6.54
CA ARG A 121 -5.30 -20.75 -6.46
C ARG A 121 -6.51 -20.35 -7.31
N GLN A 122 -6.94 -19.10 -7.24
CA GLN A 122 -8.06 -18.57 -8.04
C GLN A 122 -7.78 -18.68 -9.53
N ARG A 123 -6.59 -18.26 -9.97
CA ARG A 123 -6.14 -18.40 -11.37
C ARG A 123 -6.18 -19.84 -11.87
N LEU A 124 -5.79 -20.81 -11.03
CA LEU A 124 -5.86 -22.23 -11.39
C LEU A 124 -7.31 -22.70 -11.56
N MET A 125 -8.20 -22.31 -10.65
CA MET A 125 -9.63 -22.68 -10.75
C MET A 125 -10.30 -22.13 -12.01
N GLU A 126 -9.89 -20.94 -12.47
CA GLU A 126 -10.40 -20.32 -13.71
C GLU A 126 -9.90 -21.02 -14.98
N THR A 127 -8.70 -21.61 -14.94
CA THR A 127 -8.02 -22.17 -16.13
C THR A 127 -8.13 -23.68 -16.24
N VAL A 128 -8.44 -24.37 -15.15
CA VAL A 128 -8.63 -25.82 -15.15
C VAL A 128 -9.93 -26.18 -15.87
N ALA A 129 -9.82 -26.89 -16.99
CA ALA A 129 -10.93 -27.61 -17.58
C ALA A 129 -11.25 -28.82 -16.69
N TRP A 130 -12.39 -28.76 -15.99
CA TRP A 130 -12.88 -29.90 -15.23
C TRP A 130 -13.28 -31.02 -16.21
N PRO A 131 -12.86 -32.26 -15.99
CA PRO A 131 -13.43 -33.39 -16.71
C PRO A 131 -14.94 -33.37 -16.44
N THR A 132 -15.76 -33.20 -17.48
CA THR A 132 -17.19 -33.47 -17.36
C THR A 132 -17.34 -34.93 -16.97
N ASP A 133 -18.16 -35.19 -15.96
CA ASP A 133 -18.50 -36.54 -15.51
C ASP A 133 -19.43 -37.20 -16.55
N ASP A 134 -18.93 -37.38 -17.77
CA ASP A 134 -19.61 -38.07 -18.86
C ASP A 134 -19.39 -39.59 -18.72
N THR A 135 -19.50 -40.10 -17.49
CA THR A 135 -19.47 -41.53 -17.15
C THR A 135 -20.82 -42.06 -16.69
N ASN A 136 -21.93 -41.50 -17.17
CA ASN A 136 -23.27 -42.07 -16.99
C ASN A 136 -24.08 -42.00 -18.30
N THR A 137 -23.89 -43.00 -19.18
CA THR A 137 -24.95 -43.76 -19.90
C THR A 137 -24.30 -44.53 -21.06
N SER A 138 -23.78 -45.71 -20.78
CA SER A 138 -23.75 -46.80 -21.77
C SER A 138 -24.80 -47.84 -21.41
N ASP A 139 -26.02 -47.39 -21.14
CA ASP A 139 -27.23 -48.19 -21.25
C ASP A 139 -27.78 -47.96 -22.67
N THR A 140 -27.34 -48.77 -23.64
CA THR A 140 -28.22 -49.36 -24.67
C THR A 140 -27.40 -50.19 -25.68
N ALA A 141 -27.91 -51.40 -25.90
CA ALA A 141 -27.66 -52.32 -27.02
C ALA A 141 -26.38 -53.19 -26.98
N LYS A 142 -26.52 -54.39 -26.43
CA LYS A 142 -26.50 -55.64 -27.21
C LYS A 142 -27.17 -56.79 -26.46
#